data_AF-A0A845X4F3-F1
#
_entry.id   AF-A0A845X4F3-F1
#
_cell.length_a   1.000
_cell.length_b   1.000
_cell.length_c   1.000
_cell.angle_alpha   90.00
_cell.angle_beta   90.00
_cell.angle_gamma   90.00
#
_symmetry.space_group_name_H-M   'P 1'
#
loop_
_entity.id
_entity.type
_entity.pdbx_description
1 polymer ?
#
loop_
_entity_poly.entity_id
_entity_poly.type
_entity_poly.pdbx_seq_one_letter_code
_entity_poly.pdbx_strand_id
1 'polypeptide(L)'
;MQHPLLRFLGSIRLAVPLMAAIVLILIGATFYESQVGSSTVQELIYKSPWFGGLMALLALNLGVSAASRYPWRGPRKVGFALTHLGLIVLIAGAAAVIHVGVEGMLLVRTDSGPNDQIRVEGEFVEVMQPDGQTQQAEVLITDGQIHPRQAAGLEILGYSDNTIKTVRFIDSGTVVNPAVHLELKSDRMGQTIDRWLGLAPLPYRTVALGPAELAIEQASDAQALDRLLKPSPETDTYPWGTLTLTTPQTQESFDLKAASEREKAIAFQNFKITVAQVFPDFQIKGNQPTSASEQFNNPAVQLLVESPTSRERWFVFAQGDFPPVRTVIEGEANPDLAIDYEFVAPTANDFFHVIVGPDQDLYYSAKSSKGFLSGPLAIGQSVTPGWADFQITLTESLAQAQLQRDIVSVEDGSLEGQPALQVRTAAGTEAWLPWGKPTVIDDPAGEILAAFSPKLLQLPFAVKLDDFIVDRNEGSESVAMWTSVIRIIDAAAESISDRKVWMNHPTWYHGWKLAQASWNPGDLSQSTLQVKREPAWVTALTWLGSALVIGGIAVMFYGPAVMKKLKQVSIPVGEEQEAESSPLPNTSASLLGSTE
;
A
#
# COMPACT_ATOMS: atom_id res chain seq x y z
N MET A 1 29.81 44.34 -29.37
CA MET A 1 30.57 43.17 -28.86
C MET A 1 31.63 42.75 -29.88
N GLN A 2 32.91 42.81 -29.51
CA GLN A 2 34.05 42.50 -30.40
C GLN A 2 34.63 41.08 -30.17
N HIS A 3 34.30 40.40 -29.07
CA HIS A 3 34.81 39.06 -28.78
C HIS A 3 34.03 37.97 -29.56
N PRO A 4 34.70 37.08 -30.31
CA PRO A 4 34.06 36.06 -31.16
C PRO A 4 33.19 35.08 -30.36
N LEU A 5 33.62 34.74 -29.14
CA LEU A 5 32.89 33.85 -28.23
C LEU A 5 31.49 34.40 -27.88
N LEU A 6 31.39 35.69 -27.50
CA LEU A 6 30.12 36.31 -27.14
C LEU A 6 29.18 36.41 -28.34
N ARG A 7 29.72 36.60 -29.55
CA ARG A 7 28.91 36.59 -30.78
C ARG A 7 28.33 35.21 -31.06
N PHE A 8 29.09 34.15 -30.85
CA PHE A 8 28.62 32.77 -31.00
C PHE A 8 27.56 32.43 -29.94
N LEU A 9 27.84 32.75 -28.66
CA LEU A 9 26.95 32.48 -27.54
C LEU A 9 25.58 33.16 -27.69
N GLY A 10 25.50 34.36 -28.25
CA GLY A 10 24.23 35.05 -28.53
C GLY A 10 23.63 34.78 -29.92
N SER A 11 24.16 33.82 -30.68
CA SER A 11 23.77 33.60 -32.08
C SER A 11 22.60 32.62 -32.25
N ILE A 12 21.85 32.78 -33.35
CA ILE A 12 20.82 31.84 -33.80
C ILE A 12 21.45 30.48 -34.16
N ARG A 13 22.71 30.45 -34.59
CA ARG A 13 23.44 29.22 -34.94
C ARG A 13 23.65 28.29 -33.75
N LEU A 14 23.73 28.84 -32.53
CA LEU A 14 23.73 28.05 -31.30
C LEU A 14 22.28 27.78 -30.82
N ALA A 15 21.41 28.80 -30.89
CA ALA A 15 20.06 28.71 -30.34
C ALA A 15 19.20 27.61 -31.00
N VAL A 16 19.18 27.53 -32.34
CA VAL A 16 18.29 26.59 -33.06
C VAL A 16 18.66 25.12 -32.79
N PRO A 17 19.93 24.69 -32.93
CA PRO A 17 20.32 23.33 -32.57
C PRO A 17 20.09 23.02 -31.09
N LEU A 18 20.36 23.98 -30.19
CA LEU A 18 20.17 23.80 -28.76
C LEU A 18 18.69 23.57 -28.43
N MET A 19 17.78 24.40 -28.95
CA MET A 19 16.34 24.20 -28.76
C MET A 19 15.85 22.89 -29.39
N ALA A 20 16.34 22.54 -30.59
CA ALA A 20 15.99 21.28 -31.23
C ALA A 20 16.43 20.07 -30.38
N ALA A 21 17.65 20.11 -29.82
CA ALA A 21 18.14 19.08 -28.93
C ALA A 21 17.28 18.96 -27.66
N ILE A 22 16.97 20.09 -27.01
CA ILE A 22 16.09 20.11 -25.83
C ILE A 22 14.72 19.51 -26.17
N VAL A 23 14.10 19.91 -27.28
CA VAL A 23 12.79 19.36 -27.71
C VAL A 23 12.86 17.85 -27.95
N LEU A 24 13.90 17.36 -28.64
CA LEU A 24 14.07 15.92 -28.87
C LEU A 24 14.28 15.15 -27.56
N ILE A 25 15.03 15.70 -26.61
CA ILE A 25 15.20 15.14 -25.27
C ILE A 25 13.85 15.08 -24.54
N LEU A 26 13.06 16.16 -24.55
CA LEU A 26 11.75 16.20 -23.90
C LEU A 26 10.80 15.16 -24.50
N ILE A 27 10.76 15.03 -25.82
CA ILE A 27 9.97 14.01 -26.51
C ILE A 27 10.42 12.61 -26.11
N GLY A 28 11.73 12.34 -26.15
CA GLY A 28 12.30 11.06 -25.74
C GLY A 28 12.02 10.72 -24.27
N ALA A 29 12.10 11.70 -23.38
CA ALA A 29 11.80 11.56 -21.97
C ALA A 29 10.34 11.15 -21.74
N THR A 30 9.38 11.71 -22.49
CA THR A 30 7.96 11.30 -22.40
C THR A 30 7.75 9.84 -22.83
N PHE A 31 8.43 9.37 -23.88
CA PHE A 31 8.33 7.95 -24.28
C PHE A 31 9.01 7.03 -23.27
N TYR A 32 10.12 7.47 -22.68
CA TYR A 32 10.82 6.71 -21.66
C TYR A 32 10.00 6.64 -20.36
N GLU A 33 9.33 7.74 -19.98
CA GLU A 33 8.46 7.81 -18.80
C GLU A 33 7.33 6.77 -18.86
N SER A 34 6.75 6.53 -20.04
CA SER A 34 5.72 5.49 -20.20
C SER A 34 6.22 4.05 -19.95
N GLN A 35 7.54 3.83 -19.97
CA GLN A 35 8.15 2.51 -19.77
C GLN A 35 8.67 2.32 -18.35
N VAL A 36 9.38 3.31 -17.80
CA VAL A 36 10.10 3.18 -16.52
C VAL A 36 9.47 3.97 -15.36
N GLY A 37 8.37 4.68 -15.62
CA GLY A 37 7.68 5.52 -14.64
C GLY A 37 8.28 6.92 -14.46
N SER A 38 7.46 7.82 -13.90
CA SER A 38 7.80 9.24 -13.76
C SER A 38 8.99 9.51 -12.85
N SER A 39 9.15 8.74 -11.77
CA SER A 39 10.22 8.98 -10.77
C SER A 39 11.61 8.81 -11.38
N THR A 40 11.81 7.71 -12.11
CA THR A 40 13.06 7.39 -12.80
C THR A 40 13.46 8.48 -13.80
N VAL A 41 12.49 8.96 -14.59
CA VAL A 41 12.75 10.01 -15.60
C VAL A 41 13.03 11.37 -14.96
N GLN A 42 12.33 11.69 -13.87
CA GLN A 42 12.62 12.90 -13.10
C GLN A 42 14.08 12.94 -12.66
N GLU A 43 14.61 11.86 -12.11
CA GLU A 43 15.98 11.83 -11.62
C GLU A 43 17.04 11.80 -12.74
N LEU A 44 16.87 10.90 -13.71
CA LEU A 44 17.88 10.67 -14.76
C LEU A 44 17.94 11.80 -15.80
N ILE A 45 16.82 12.48 -16.04
CA ILE A 45 16.72 13.50 -17.08
C ILE A 45 16.47 14.87 -16.45
N TYR A 46 15.30 15.11 -15.86
CA TYR A 46 14.87 16.47 -15.53
C TYR A 46 15.66 17.13 -14.38
N LYS A 47 16.01 16.37 -13.35
CA LYS A 47 16.79 16.79 -12.18
C LYS A 47 18.30 16.59 -12.38
N SER A 48 18.70 16.04 -13.52
CA SER A 48 20.11 15.73 -13.78
C SER A 48 20.97 16.99 -13.98
N PRO A 49 22.26 16.96 -13.57
CA PRO A 49 23.18 18.08 -13.79
C PRO A 49 23.40 18.40 -15.28
N TRP A 50 23.35 17.39 -16.16
CA TRP A 50 23.58 17.58 -17.59
C TRP A 50 22.41 18.34 -18.25
N PHE A 51 21.18 18.00 -17.90
CA PHE A 51 19.99 18.70 -18.41
C PHE A 51 19.92 20.11 -17.83
N GLY A 52 20.24 20.27 -16.54
CA GLY A 52 20.44 21.58 -15.92
C GLY A 52 21.48 22.43 -16.66
N GLY A 53 22.58 21.82 -17.11
CA GLY A 53 23.60 22.46 -17.95
C GLY A 53 23.06 22.94 -19.30
N LEU A 54 22.20 22.16 -19.97
CA LEU A 54 21.54 22.58 -21.22
C LEU A 54 20.61 23.77 -20.99
N MET A 55 19.83 23.75 -19.92
CA MET A 55 18.94 24.85 -19.54
C MET A 55 19.73 26.12 -19.19
N ALA A 56 20.86 25.97 -18.50
CA ALA A 56 21.77 27.08 -18.21
C ALA A 56 22.40 27.65 -19.49
N LEU A 57 22.79 26.80 -20.44
CA LEU A 57 23.31 27.23 -21.74
C LEU A 57 22.24 27.98 -22.56
N LEU A 58 20.98 27.53 -22.50
CA LEU A 58 19.86 28.22 -23.13
C LEU A 58 19.64 29.61 -22.50
N ALA A 59 19.63 29.69 -21.16
CA ALA A 59 19.51 30.96 -20.46
C ALA A 59 20.66 31.93 -20.80
N LEU A 60 21.90 31.43 -20.89
CA LEU A 60 23.05 32.21 -21.31
C LEU A 60 22.91 32.70 -22.75
N ASN A 61 22.47 31.84 -23.67
CA ASN A 61 22.21 32.21 -25.06
C ASN A 61 21.17 33.34 -25.17
N LEU A 62 20.04 33.21 -24.46
CA LEU A 62 19.00 34.23 -24.40
C LEU A 62 19.53 35.55 -23.83
N GLY A 63 20.32 35.49 -22.75
CA GLY A 63 20.88 36.67 -22.09
C GLY A 63 21.87 37.43 -22.98
N VAL A 64 22.81 36.72 -23.61
CA VAL A 64 23.80 37.31 -24.52
C VAL A 64 23.13 37.85 -25.78
N SER A 65 22.12 37.14 -26.31
CA SER A 65 21.30 37.61 -27.44
C SER A 65 20.59 38.93 -27.10
N ALA A 66 19.96 39.03 -25.94
CA ALA A 66 19.32 40.26 -25.45
C ALA A 66 20.33 41.41 -25.29
N ALA A 67 21.45 41.16 -24.60
CA ALA A 67 22.50 42.14 -24.36
C ALA A 67 23.17 42.63 -25.65
N SER A 68 23.31 41.77 -26.66
CA SER A 68 23.93 42.13 -27.95
C SER A 68 23.19 43.22 -28.72
N ARG A 69 21.91 43.44 -28.40
CA ARG A 69 21.03 44.44 -29.02
C ARG A 69 20.94 45.74 -28.22
N TYR A 70 21.73 45.88 -27.17
CA TYR A 70 21.86 47.11 -26.41
C TYR A 70 22.52 48.22 -27.28
N PRO A 71 22.06 49.49 -27.20
CA PRO A 71 20.99 50.02 -26.35
C PRO A 71 19.59 49.70 -26.88
N TRP A 72 18.69 49.26 -25.99
CA TRP A 72 17.31 48.91 -26.31
C TRP A 72 16.43 50.16 -26.51
N ARG A 73 16.69 50.89 -27.60
CA ARG A 73 15.91 52.08 -27.95
C ARG A 73 14.64 51.71 -28.71
N GLY A 74 13.51 52.14 -28.17
CA GLY A 74 12.18 51.96 -28.75
C GLY A 74 11.48 50.67 -28.31
N PRO A 75 10.13 50.64 -28.42
CA PRO A 75 9.27 49.66 -27.77
C PRO A 75 9.52 48.23 -28.28
N ARG A 76 9.83 48.05 -29.57
CA ARG A 76 10.17 46.72 -30.10
C ARG A 76 11.40 46.09 -29.45
N LYS A 77 12.45 46.90 -29.22
CA LYS A 77 13.71 46.41 -28.63
C LYS A 77 13.59 46.21 -27.13
N VAL A 78 12.86 47.09 -26.45
CA VAL A 78 12.52 46.94 -25.02
C VAL A 78 11.67 45.69 -24.80
N GLY A 79 10.61 45.51 -25.60
CA GLY A 79 9.76 44.33 -25.54
C GLY A 79 10.53 43.04 -25.79
N PHE A 80 11.39 43.01 -26.81
CA PHE A 80 12.29 41.88 -27.06
C PHE A 80 13.17 41.55 -25.84
N ALA A 81 13.79 42.56 -25.21
CA ALA A 81 14.65 42.36 -24.04
C ALA A 81 13.86 41.87 -22.82
N LEU A 82 12.68 42.42 -22.56
CA LEU A 82 11.78 42.00 -21.48
C LEU A 82 11.33 40.55 -21.66
N THR A 83 10.97 40.14 -22.87
CA THR A 83 10.58 38.75 -23.15
C THR A 83 11.72 37.78 -22.88
N HIS A 84 12.95 38.11 -23.29
CA HIS A 84 14.11 37.25 -23.03
C HIS A 84 14.47 37.20 -21.54
N LEU A 85 14.40 38.34 -20.85
CA LEU A 85 14.58 38.38 -19.41
C LEU A 85 13.53 37.53 -18.68
N GLY A 86 12.25 37.62 -19.10
CA GLY A 86 11.18 36.81 -18.55
C GLY A 86 11.41 35.31 -18.73
N LEU A 87 11.89 34.88 -19.90
CA LEU A 87 12.26 33.48 -20.15
C LEU A 87 13.42 33.02 -19.25
N ILE A 88 14.45 33.85 -19.05
CA ILE A 88 15.57 33.51 -18.14
C ILE A 88 15.07 33.39 -16.69
N VAL A 89 14.20 34.30 -16.27
CA VAL A 89 13.57 34.27 -14.95
C VAL A 89 12.70 33.01 -14.78
N LEU A 90 11.99 32.57 -15.82
CA LEU A 90 11.24 31.31 -15.80
C LEU A 90 12.15 30.08 -15.70
N ILE A 91 13.25 30.04 -16.45
CA ILE A 91 14.24 28.96 -16.35
C ILE A 91 14.82 28.89 -14.93
N ALA A 92 15.17 30.03 -14.34
CA ALA A 92 15.66 30.11 -12.97
C ALA A 92 14.58 29.69 -11.94
N GLY A 93 13.33 30.10 -12.16
CA GLY A 93 12.19 29.69 -11.33
C GLY A 93 11.94 28.18 -11.37
N ALA A 94 11.94 27.58 -12.57
CA ALA A 94 11.80 26.13 -12.73
C ALA A 94 12.94 25.36 -12.04
N ALA A 95 14.18 25.83 -12.19
CA ALA A 95 15.32 25.25 -11.47
C ALA A 95 15.16 25.36 -9.95
N ALA A 96 14.66 26.49 -9.44
CA ALA A 96 14.41 26.67 -8.01
C ALA A 96 13.29 25.75 -7.48
N VAL A 97 12.23 25.52 -8.26
CA VAL A 97 11.17 24.55 -7.90
C VAL A 97 11.76 23.14 -7.73
N ILE A 98 12.64 22.71 -8.64
CA ILE A 98 13.27 21.39 -8.59
C ILE A 98 14.09 21.18 -7.31
N HIS A 99 14.83 22.22 -6.86
CA HIS A 99 15.77 22.08 -5.76
C HIS A 99 15.17 22.39 -4.38
N VAL A 100 14.06 23.15 -4.31
CA VAL A 100 13.50 23.64 -3.04
C VAL A 100 12.02 23.25 -2.86
N GLY A 101 11.35 22.78 -3.92
CA GLY A 101 9.99 22.32 -3.86
C GLY A 101 9.86 21.00 -3.09
N VAL A 102 8.77 20.86 -2.35
CA VAL A 102 8.37 19.58 -1.74
C VAL A 102 7.08 19.14 -2.41
N GLU A 103 7.04 17.88 -2.83
CA GLU A 103 5.86 17.26 -3.42
C GLU A 103 5.74 15.82 -2.94
N GLY A 104 4.55 15.43 -2.51
CA GLY A 104 4.26 14.07 -2.07
C GLY A 104 2.78 13.76 -2.01
N MET A 105 2.46 12.51 -1.71
CA MET A 105 1.12 11.95 -1.67
C MET A 105 0.74 11.65 -0.23
N LEU A 106 -0.40 12.18 0.19
CA LEU A 106 -0.97 11.98 1.52
C LEU A 106 -2.18 11.06 1.40
N LEU A 107 -2.09 9.86 1.96
CA LEU A 107 -3.23 8.97 2.09
C LEU A 107 -4.00 9.34 3.37
N VAL A 108 -5.29 9.63 3.24
CA VAL A 108 -6.18 9.89 4.37
C VAL A 108 -7.38 8.96 4.31
N ARG A 109 -7.86 8.54 5.49
CA ARG A 109 -9.01 7.65 5.61
C ARG A 109 -10.02 8.13 6.65
N THR A 110 -11.28 7.76 6.47
CA THR A 110 -12.37 8.07 7.41
C THR A 110 -12.37 7.15 8.62
N ASP A 111 -11.86 5.92 8.46
CA ASP A 111 -11.75 4.87 9.49
C ASP A 111 -10.44 4.92 10.30
N SER A 112 -9.51 5.83 9.97
CA SER A 112 -8.25 6.01 10.68
C SER A 112 -8.11 7.38 11.35
N GLY A 113 -7.09 7.53 12.19
CA GLY A 113 -6.72 8.82 12.77
C GLY A 113 -6.18 9.82 11.72
N PRO A 114 -5.96 11.09 12.13
CA PRO A 114 -5.29 12.08 11.30
C PRO A 114 -3.90 11.59 10.85
N ASN A 115 -3.53 11.88 9.61
CA ASN A 115 -2.21 11.56 9.05
C ASN A 115 -1.40 12.83 8.80
N ASP A 116 -0.18 12.89 9.30
CA ASP A 116 0.79 13.98 9.12
C ASP A 116 1.99 13.56 8.26
N GLN A 117 1.98 12.37 7.64
CA GLN A 117 3.08 11.87 6.82
C GLN A 117 2.71 11.80 5.35
N ILE A 118 3.53 12.42 4.50
CA ILE A 118 3.41 12.32 3.05
C ILE A 118 4.46 11.38 2.48
N ARG A 119 4.04 10.55 1.52
CA ARG A 119 4.95 9.79 0.68
C ARG A 119 5.54 10.72 -0.38
N VAL A 120 6.81 11.03 -0.27
CA VAL A 120 7.56 11.77 -1.29
C VAL A 120 8.25 10.78 -2.24
N GLU A 121 8.76 11.31 -3.35
CA GLU A 121 9.51 10.53 -4.33
C GLU A 121 10.78 9.93 -3.71
N GLY A 122 11.08 8.66 -4.03
CA GLY A 122 12.23 7.91 -3.52
C GLY A 122 11.85 6.70 -2.66
N GLU A 123 12.74 5.70 -2.65
CA GLU A 123 12.64 4.51 -1.80
C GLU A 123 13.82 4.51 -0.83
N PHE A 124 13.61 4.04 0.40
CA PHE A 124 14.62 4.08 1.44
C PHE A 124 14.83 2.73 2.07
N VAL A 125 16.09 2.48 2.42
CA VAL A 125 16.47 1.48 3.39
C VAL A 125 16.73 2.19 4.70
N GLU A 126 15.95 1.85 5.72
CA GLU A 126 16.11 2.30 7.08
C GLU A 126 16.67 1.14 7.91
N VAL A 127 17.67 1.43 8.74
CA VAL A 127 18.36 0.44 9.57
C VAL A 127 18.53 1.02 10.97
N MET A 128 17.89 0.40 11.95
CA MET A 128 18.10 0.67 13.36
C MET A 128 19.11 -0.34 13.91
N GLN A 129 20.25 0.18 14.34
CA GLN A 129 21.32 -0.60 14.96
C GLN A 129 20.95 -1.02 16.40
N PRO A 130 21.65 -2.00 17.00
CA PRO A 130 21.38 -2.47 18.36
C PRO A 130 21.51 -1.38 19.44
N ASP A 131 22.25 -0.31 19.15
CA ASP A 131 22.41 0.85 20.03
C ASP A 131 21.24 1.85 19.94
N GLY A 132 20.24 1.56 19.10
CA GLY A 132 19.07 2.40 18.83
C GLY A 132 19.33 3.52 17.82
N GLN A 133 20.52 3.61 17.23
CA GLN A 133 20.78 4.59 16.17
C GLN A 133 20.17 4.15 14.85
N THR A 134 19.38 5.03 14.26
CA THR A 134 18.77 4.80 12.95
C THR A 134 19.58 5.48 11.84
N GLN A 135 19.92 4.72 10.80
CA GLN A 135 20.47 5.22 9.55
C GLN A 135 19.44 5.04 8.43
N GLN A 136 19.36 6.01 7.54
CA GLN A 136 18.48 5.98 6.38
C GLN A 136 19.29 6.31 5.14
N ALA A 137 19.04 5.59 4.05
CA ALA A 137 19.66 5.86 2.76
C ALA A 137 18.66 5.64 1.62
N GLU A 138 18.71 6.53 0.65
CA GLU A 138 17.90 6.47 -0.57
C GLU A 138 18.43 5.36 -1.49
N VAL A 139 17.51 4.61 -2.08
CA VAL A 139 17.79 3.54 -3.03
C VAL A 139 16.95 3.79 -4.28
N LEU A 140 17.62 3.77 -5.42
CA LEU A 140 16.99 3.80 -6.73
C LEU A 140 17.02 2.44 -7.38
N ILE A 141 15.87 2.04 -7.89
CA ILE A 141 15.66 0.78 -8.59
C ILE A 141 15.22 1.13 -10.01
N THR A 142 16.01 0.75 -11.01
CA THR A 142 15.73 1.01 -12.43
C THR A 142 16.02 -0.26 -13.21
N ASP A 143 14.99 -0.84 -13.83
CA ASP A 143 15.08 -2.10 -14.58
C ASP A 143 15.79 -3.23 -13.79
N GLY A 144 15.52 -3.31 -12.47
CA GLY A 144 16.16 -4.25 -11.55
C GLY A 144 17.60 -3.92 -11.13
N GLN A 145 18.19 -2.85 -11.67
CA GLN A 145 19.48 -2.33 -11.21
C GLN A 145 19.31 -1.39 -10.03
N ILE A 146 20.20 -1.52 -9.04
CA ILE A 146 20.10 -0.83 -7.76
C ILE A 146 21.28 0.12 -7.57
N HIS A 147 20.97 1.37 -7.25
CA HIS A 147 21.95 2.40 -6.94
C HIS A 147 21.53 3.23 -5.73
N PRO A 148 22.40 3.42 -4.71
CA PRO A 148 23.70 2.77 -4.51
C PRO A 148 23.58 1.30 -4.06
N ARG A 149 24.64 0.50 -4.26
CA ARG A 149 24.74 -0.87 -3.71
C ARG A 149 25.11 -0.93 -2.22
N GLN A 150 25.41 0.21 -1.61
CA GLN A 150 25.55 0.31 -0.16
C GLN A 150 24.60 1.39 0.36
N ALA A 151 23.77 1.03 1.33
CA ALA A 151 22.73 1.89 1.87
C ALA A 151 22.55 1.61 3.36
N ALA A 152 22.59 2.65 4.20
CA ALA A 152 22.36 2.58 5.64
C ALA A 152 23.18 1.49 6.38
N GLY A 153 24.42 1.24 5.93
CA GLY A 153 25.31 0.24 6.51
C GLY A 153 25.13 -1.20 5.98
N LEU A 154 24.21 -1.42 5.05
CA LEU A 154 23.97 -2.70 4.38
C LEU A 154 24.51 -2.70 2.95
N GLU A 155 25.00 -3.85 2.48
CA GLU A 155 25.25 -4.12 1.07
C GLU A 155 23.97 -4.65 0.43
N ILE A 156 23.49 -4.02 -0.65
CA ILE A 156 22.31 -4.46 -1.39
C ILE A 156 22.77 -5.40 -2.51
N LEU A 157 22.33 -6.65 -2.43
CA LEU A 157 22.70 -7.73 -3.33
C LEU A 157 21.80 -7.79 -4.57
N GLY A 158 20.51 -7.51 -4.38
CA GLY A 158 19.51 -7.66 -5.43
C GLY A 158 18.14 -7.13 -5.04
N TYR A 159 17.27 -7.09 -6.04
CA TYR A 159 15.89 -6.64 -5.95
C TYR A 159 15.04 -7.63 -6.72
N SER A 160 13.86 -7.95 -6.19
CA SER A 160 12.86 -8.70 -6.91
C SER A 160 11.51 -8.00 -6.76
N ASP A 161 10.83 -7.78 -7.88
CA ASP A 161 9.45 -7.28 -7.91
C ASP A 161 8.46 -8.29 -7.31
N ASN A 162 8.83 -9.57 -7.28
CA ASN A 162 7.91 -10.65 -6.97
C ASN A 162 8.54 -11.69 -6.02
N THR A 163 8.46 -11.43 -4.73
CA THR A 163 8.85 -12.41 -3.70
C THR A 163 7.64 -12.99 -2.99
N ILE A 164 7.68 -14.30 -2.75
CA ILE A 164 6.68 -14.98 -1.91
C ILE A 164 7.35 -15.43 -0.62
N LYS A 165 6.59 -15.40 0.47
CA LYS A 165 6.99 -16.06 1.71
C LYS A 165 6.69 -17.54 1.56
N THR A 166 7.73 -18.34 1.35
CA THR A 166 7.62 -19.79 1.45
C THR A 166 7.82 -20.20 2.89
N VAL A 167 7.13 -21.27 3.27
CA VAL A 167 7.28 -21.86 4.59
C VAL A 167 7.73 -23.29 4.41
N ARG A 168 8.85 -23.63 5.05
CA ARG A 168 9.38 -24.98 5.13
C ARG A 168 9.55 -25.38 6.58
N PHE A 169 9.54 -26.68 6.84
CA PHE A 169 9.99 -27.20 8.11
C PHE A 169 11.45 -27.65 7.97
N ILE A 170 12.24 -27.44 9.02
CA ILE A 170 13.63 -27.89 9.12
C ILE A 170 13.83 -28.72 10.39
N ASP A 171 14.79 -29.63 10.35
CA ASP A 171 15.16 -30.50 11.48
C ASP A 171 16.10 -29.80 12.46
N SER A 172 15.62 -28.72 13.09
CA SER A 172 16.40 -27.93 14.06
C SER A 172 15.68 -27.70 15.38
N GLY A 173 14.51 -28.31 15.57
CA GLY A 173 13.71 -28.14 16.77
C GLY A 173 14.33 -28.82 17.99
N THR A 174 14.04 -28.27 19.17
CA THR A 174 14.43 -28.87 20.47
C THR A 174 13.29 -29.64 21.14
N VAL A 175 12.09 -29.58 20.56
CA VAL A 175 10.86 -30.23 21.05
C VAL A 175 10.34 -31.17 19.97
N VAL A 176 9.70 -32.26 20.39
CA VAL A 176 9.01 -33.19 19.49
C VAL A 176 7.88 -32.45 18.80
N ASN A 177 8.03 -32.24 17.49
CA ASN A 177 7.04 -31.60 16.62
C ASN A 177 7.11 -32.28 15.24
N PRO A 178 6.44 -33.43 15.07
CA PRO A 178 6.40 -34.11 13.80
C PRO A 178 5.87 -33.24 12.66
N ALA A 179 6.59 -33.24 11.54
CA ALA A 179 6.14 -32.66 10.28
C ALA A 179 6.48 -33.59 9.11
N VAL A 180 5.66 -33.57 8.07
CA VAL A 180 5.82 -34.40 6.87
C VAL A 180 5.67 -33.57 5.62
N HIS A 181 6.44 -33.93 4.59
CA HIS A 181 6.33 -33.35 3.26
C HIS A 181 5.65 -34.35 2.32
N LEU A 182 4.55 -33.92 1.69
CA LEU A 182 3.76 -34.69 0.76
C LEU A 182 3.86 -34.09 -0.64
N GLU A 183 4.17 -34.94 -1.61
CA GLU A 183 4.05 -34.61 -3.04
C GLU A 183 2.74 -35.18 -3.56
N LEU A 184 1.91 -34.34 -4.18
CA LEU A 184 0.62 -34.71 -4.76
C LEU A 184 0.66 -34.52 -6.27
N LYS A 185 0.61 -35.62 -7.01
CA LYS A 185 0.62 -35.59 -8.47
C LYS A 185 -0.76 -35.91 -9.05
N SER A 186 -1.23 -35.08 -9.99
CA SER A 186 -2.44 -35.36 -10.79
C SER A 186 -2.12 -35.26 -12.27
N ASP A 187 -2.25 -36.38 -12.98
CA ASP A 187 -2.03 -36.45 -14.42
C ASP A 187 -3.13 -35.70 -15.18
N ARG A 188 -4.38 -35.72 -14.69
CA ARG A 188 -5.50 -35.02 -15.32
C ARG A 188 -5.36 -33.50 -15.23
N MET A 189 -4.81 -32.99 -14.13
CA MET A 189 -4.57 -31.56 -13.95
C MET A 189 -3.21 -31.11 -14.48
N GLY A 190 -2.31 -32.05 -14.80
CA GLY A 190 -0.96 -31.75 -15.25
C GLY A 190 -0.14 -30.99 -14.21
N GLN A 191 -0.42 -31.21 -12.92
CA GLN A 191 0.16 -30.47 -11.81
C GLN A 191 0.76 -31.42 -10.76
N THR A 192 1.89 -31.01 -10.22
CA THR A 192 2.48 -31.55 -8.99
C THR A 192 2.37 -30.47 -7.91
N ILE A 193 1.84 -30.84 -6.75
CA ILE A 193 1.64 -29.94 -5.61
C ILE A 193 2.45 -30.47 -4.43
N ASP A 194 3.37 -29.66 -3.94
CA ASP A 194 4.17 -29.96 -2.74
C ASP A 194 3.56 -29.31 -1.50
N ARG A 195 3.41 -30.07 -0.41
CA ARG A 195 2.80 -29.58 0.83
C ARG A 195 3.50 -30.10 2.08
N TRP A 196 3.80 -29.18 2.99
CA TRP A 196 4.16 -29.50 4.36
C TRP A 196 2.93 -29.58 5.25
N LEU A 197 2.89 -30.60 6.11
CA LEU A 197 1.98 -30.71 7.25
C LEU A 197 2.80 -30.83 8.52
N GLY A 198 2.41 -30.15 9.60
CA GLY A 198 3.07 -30.26 10.91
C GLY A 198 2.08 -30.16 12.07
N LEU A 199 2.37 -30.84 13.19
CA LEU A 199 1.49 -30.77 14.37
C LEU A 199 1.41 -29.34 14.93
N ALA A 200 2.51 -28.60 14.87
CA ALA A 200 2.57 -27.19 15.20
C ALA A 200 3.39 -26.39 14.16
N PRO A 201 2.99 -25.13 13.85
CA PRO A 201 1.79 -24.45 14.38
C PRO A 201 0.50 -24.91 13.69
N LEU A 202 -0.64 -24.80 14.38
CA LEU A 202 -1.96 -25.29 13.95
C LEU A 202 -2.36 -24.99 12.49
N PRO A 203 -2.04 -23.82 11.89
CA PRO A 203 -2.38 -23.56 10.49
C PRO A 203 -1.75 -24.53 9.48
N TYR A 204 -0.72 -25.28 9.86
CA TYR A 204 -0.08 -26.30 9.00
C TYR A 204 -0.51 -27.72 9.37
N ARG A 205 -1.41 -27.88 10.34
CA ARG A 205 -1.91 -29.20 10.73
C ARG A 205 -2.90 -29.75 9.71
N THR A 206 -3.70 -28.88 9.11
CA THR A 206 -4.75 -29.23 8.17
C THR A 206 -4.72 -28.29 6.97
N VAL A 207 -4.90 -28.84 5.77
CA VAL A 207 -4.94 -28.11 4.50
C VAL A 207 -6.13 -28.57 3.68
N ALA A 208 -6.99 -27.63 3.29
CA ALA A 208 -8.09 -27.90 2.38
C ALA A 208 -7.59 -28.02 0.93
N LEU A 209 -8.01 -29.06 0.23
CA LEU A 209 -7.78 -29.32 -1.20
C LEU A 209 -9.14 -29.43 -1.93
N GLY A 210 -9.80 -28.29 -2.11
CA GLY A 210 -11.14 -28.24 -2.71
C GLY A 210 -12.15 -28.98 -1.82
N PRO A 211 -12.82 -30.04 -2.29
CA PRO A 211 -13.74 -30.84 -1.47
C PRO A 211 -13.02 -31.82 -0.52
N ALA A 212 -11.70 -31.97 -0.65
CA ALA A 212 -10.91 -32.94 0.08
C ALA A 212 -10.03 -32.26 1.15
N GLU A 213 -9.61 -33.01 2.17
CA GLU A 213 -8.75 -32.52 3.25
C GLU A 213 -7.44 -33.32 3.35
N LEU A 214 -6.33 -32.62 3.61
CA LEU A 214 -5.08 -33.21 4.10
C LEU A 214 -4.87 -32.81 5.56
N ALA A 215 -4.51 -33.75 6.43
CA ALA A 215 -4.17 -33.43 7.80
C ALA A 215 -3.04 -34.29 8.36
N ILE A 216 -2.38 -33.80 9.41
CA ILE A 216 -1.50 -34.59 10.27
C ILE A 216 -2.09 -34.68 11.68
N GLU A 217 -2.12 -35.90 12.21
CA GLU A 217 -2.66 -36.22 13.53
C GLU A 217 -1.67 -37.03 14.35
N GLN A 218 -1.77 -36.93 15.68
CA GLN A 218 -0.95 -37.71 16.59
C GLN A 218 -1.85 -38.62 17.43
N ALA A 219 -1.56 -39.91 17.42
CA ALA A 219 -2.20 -40.89 18.28
C ALA A 219 -1.50 -40.89 19.65
N SER A 220 -2.25 -40.59 20.72
CA SER A 220 -1.74 -40.59 22.10
C SER A 220 -1.36 -41.98 22.61
N ASP A 221 -2.04 -43.01 22.10
CA ASP A 221 -1.87 -44.40 22.50
C ASP A 221 -2.33 -45.36 21.39
N ALA A 222 -2.16 -46.67 21.63
CA ALA A 222 -2.54 -47.71 20.67
C ALA A 222 -4.04 -47.77 20.37
N GLN A 223 -4.92 -47.37 21.31
CA GLN A 223 -6.37 -47.33 21.07
C GLN A 223 -6.78 -46.12 20.23
N ALA A 224 -6.12 -44.98 20.42
CA ALA A 224 -6.27 -43.81 19.57
C ALA A 224 -5.80 -44.13 18.14
N LEU A 225 -4.66 -44.81 17.99
CA LEU A 225 -4.17 -45.25 16.69
C LEU A 225 -5.16 -46.19 16.00
N ASP A 226 -5.66 -47.22 16.71
CA ASP A 226 -6.63 -48.17 16.15
C ASP A 226 -7.95 -47.48 15.72
N ARG A 227 -8.38 -46.44 16.45
CA ARG A 227 -9.55 -45.62 16.07
C ARG A 227 -9.31 -44.82 14.80
N LEU A 228 -8.16 -44.17 14.66
CA LEU A 228 -7.81 -43.35 13.50
C LEU A 228 -7.57 -44.17 12.22
N LEU A 229 -7.18 -45.45 12.37
CA LEU A 229 -6.96 -46.37 11.25
C LEU A 229 -8.21 -47.13 10.82
N LYS A 230 -9.38 -46.89 11.43
CA LYS A 230 -10.65 -47.53 11.08
C LYS A 230 -11.65 -46.50 10.56
N PRO A 231 -12.58 -46.90 9.68
CA PRO A 231 -13.64 -46.00 9.24
C PRO A 231 -14.49 -45.59 10.45
N SER A 232 -14.70 -44.28 10.61
CA SER A 232 -15.66 -43.80 11.60
C SER A 232 -17.05 -44.36 11.28
N PRO A 233 -17.81 -44.85 12.29
CA PRO A 233 -19.20 -45.22 12.07
C PRO A 233 -19.94 -44.00 11.52
N GLU A 234 -20.58 -44.15 10.35
CA GLU A 234 -21.41 -43.12 9.75
C GLU A 234 -22.53 -42.76 10.73
N THR A 235 -22.31 -41.69 11.50
CA THR A 235 -23.29 -41.20 12.48
C THR A 235 -23.38 -39.70 12.29
N ASP A 236 -24.46 -39.28 11.62
CA ASP A 236 -25.00 -37.94 11.46
C ASP A 236 -24.04 -36.78 11.11
N THR A 237 -24.47 -35.97 10.15
CA THR A 237 -23.72 -34.88 9.52
C THR A 237 -23.16 -33.80 10.45
N TYR A 238 -23.48 -33.81 11.75
CA TYR A 238 -22.89 -32.92 12.76
C TYR A 238 -23.03 -33.58 14.15
N PRO A 239 -21.95 -34.13 14.75
CA PRO A 239 -22.05 -34.70 16.09
C PRO A 239 -22.09 -33.55 17.10
N TRP A 240 -23.13 -33.47 17.93
CA TRP A 240 -23.21 -32.41 18.95
C TRP A 240 -22.14 -32.59 20.05
N GLY A 241 -21.45 -33.73 20.08
CA GLY A 241 -20.40 -34.03 21.04
C GLY A 241 -20.95 -34.50 22.39
N THR A 242 -20.03 -34.69 23.33
CA THR A 242 -20.30 -35.25 24.66
C THR A 242 -19.89 -34.26 25.75
N LEU A 243 -20.78 -34.03 26.72
CA LEU A 243 -20.49 -33.31 27.95
C LEU A 243 -20.06 -34.29 29.02
N THR A 244 -18.89 -34.07 29.62
CA THR A 244 -18.39 -34.87 30.73
C THR A 244 -18.41 -34.03 32.00
N LEU A 245 -19.19 -34.47 32.98
CA LEU A 245 -19.30 -33.86 34.30
C LEU A 245 -18.43 -34.63 35.28
N THR A 246 -17.52 -33.94 35.95
CA THR A 246 -16.55 -34.54 36.88
C THR A 246 -16.60 -33.86 38.23
N THR A 247 -16.69 -34.68 39.29
CA THR A 247 -16.47 -34.31 40.70
C THR A 247 -15.38 -35.21 41.28
N PRO A 248 -14.81 -34.91 42.46
CA PRO A 248 -13.84 -35.80 43.11
C PRO A 248 -14.32 -37.25 43.32
N GLN A 249 -15.65 -37.48 43.33
CA GLN A 249 -16.27 -38.76 43.64
C GLN A 249 -16.74 -39.52 42.39
N THR A 250 -17.26 -38.82 41.37
CA THR A 250 -17.87 -39.45 40.19
C THR A 250 -17.64 -38.64 38.92
N GLN A 251 -17.62 -39.35 37.79
CA GLN A 251 -17.59 -38.79 36.44
C GLN A 251 -18.72 -39.42 35.62
N GLU A 252 -19.52 -38.60 34.95
CA GLU A 252 -20.59 -39.06 34.04
C GLU A 252 -20.56 -38.27 32.73
N SER A 253 -20.82 -38.95 31.62
CA SER A 253 -20.83 -38.37 30.28
C SER A 253 -22.23 -38.39 29.69
N PHE A 254 -22.62 -37.29 29.05
CA PHE A 254 -23.93 -37.07 28.46
C PHE A 254 -23.78 -36.64 27.00
N ASP A 255 -24.55 -37.26 26.10
CA ASP A 255 -24.68 -36.78 24.72
C ASP A 255 -25.32 -35.38 24.72
N LEU A 256 -24.66 -34.40 24.09
CA LEU A 256 -25.09 -33.00 24.15
C LEU A 256 -26.42 -32.78 23.43
N LYS A 257 -26.68 -33.50 22.33
CA LYS A 257 -27.95 -33.38 21.59
C LYS A 257 -29.10 -33.83 22.47
N ALA A 258 -28.99 -35.03 23.02
CA ALA A 258 -29.97 -35.57 23.95
C ALA A 258 -30.12 -34.69 25.21
N ALA A 259 -29.04 -34.07 25.69
CA ALA A 259 -29.08 -33.13 26.82
C ALA A 259 -29.84 -31.84 26.49
N SER A 260 -29.68 -31.31 25.28
CA SER A 260 -30.33 -30.08 24.82
C SER A 260 -31.83 -30.26 24.52
N GLU A 261 -32.23 -31.44 24.06
CA GLU A 261 -33.61 -31.78 23.71
C GLU A 261 -34.46 -32.13 24.94
N ARG A 262 -33.83 -32.42 26.09
CA ARG A 262 -34.54 -32.65 27.35
C ARG A 262 -35.10 -31.33 27.88
N GLU A 263 -36.43 -31.25 28.01
CA GLU A 263 -37.10 -30.16 28.77
C GLU A 263 -36.69 -30.13 30.27
N LYS A 264 -36.06 -31.19 30.78
CA LYS A 264 -35.63 -31.33 32.17
C LYS A 264 -34.10 -31.32 32.26
N ALA A 265 -33.59 -30.51 33.18
CA ALA A 265 -32.17 -30.40 33.48
C ALA A 265 -31.52 -31.75 33.86
N ILE A 266 -30.25 -31.91 33.51
CA ILE A 266 -29.41 -33.04 33.92
C ILE A 266 -29.16 -32.93 35.43
N ALA A 267 -29.63 -33.92 36.18
CA ALA A 267 -29.32 -34.04 37.60
C ALA A 267 -28.01 -34.83 37.77
N PHE A 268 -27.02 -34.21 38.40
CA PHE A 268 -25.73 -34.82 38.69
C PHE A 268 -25.35 -34.48 40.14
N GLN A 269 -25.50 -35.46 41.03
CA GLN A 269 -25.41 -35.28 42.48
C GLN A 269 -26.29 -34.10 42.99
N ASN A 270 -25.67 -33.10 43.60
CA ASN A 270 -26.26 -31.86 44.10
C ASN A 270 -26.32 -30.75 43.03
N PHE A 271 -25.92 -31.03 41.79
CA PHE A 271 -25.97 -30.09 40.68
C PHE A 271 -27.12 -30.41 39.73
N LYS A 272 -27.68 -29.34 39.18
CA LYS A 272 -28.67 -29.38 38.12
C LYS A 272 -28.15 -28.54 36.95
N ILE A 273 -27.84 -29.20 35.84
CA ILE A 273 -27.23 -28.60 34.67
C ILE A 273 -28.26 -28.50 33.54
N THR A 274 -28.46 -27.29 33.02
CA THR A 274 -29.35 -27.02 31.89
C THR A 274 -28.55 -26.49 30.72
N VAL A 275 -28.72 -27.10 29.54
CA VAL A 275 -28.15 -26.55 28.30
C VAL A 275 -28.98 -25.35 27.89
N ALA A 276 -28.41 -24.15 28.01
CA ALA A 276 -29.11 -22.91 27.69
C ALA A 276 -29.05 -22.60 26.19
N GLN A 277 -27.87 -22.76 25.59
CA GLN A 277 -27.66 -22.51 24.16
C GLN A 277 -26.42 -23.26 23.66
N VAL A 278 -26.47 -23.75 22.43
CA VAL A 278 -25.33 -24.33 21.70
C VAL A 278 -24.93 -23.38 20.58
N PHE A 279 -23.63 -23.17 20.39
CA PHE A 279 -23.04 -22.33 19.37
C PHE A 279 -22.12 -23.18 18.51
N PRO A 280 -22.54 -23.67 17.33
CA PRO A 280 -21.70 -24.48 16.44
C PRO A 280 -20.40 -23.77 16.00
N ASP A 281 -20.45 -22.45 15.81
CA ASP A 281 -19.34 -21.64 15.31
C ASP A 281 -19.22 -20.36 16.13
N PHE A 282 -18.78 -20.51 17.38
CA PHE A 282 -18.83 -19.46 18.39
C PHE A 282 -17.98 -18.23 18.01
N GLN A 283 -18.60 -17.05 18.06
CA GLN A 283 -17.96 -15.75 17.92
C GLN A 283 -18.60 -14.72 18.85
N ILE A 284 -17.88 -13.64 19.13
CA ILE A 284 -18.42 -12.48 19.87
C ILE A 284 -18.61 -11.33 18.90
N LYS A 285 -19.86 -10.93 18.65
CA LYS A 285 -20.19 -9.78 17.81
C LYS A 285 -20.88 -8.71 18.66
N GLY A 286 -20.24 -7.54 18.78
CA GLY A 286 -20.81 -6.42 19.56
C GLY A 286 -21.06 -6.78 21.03
N ASN A 287 -20.17 -7.55 21.64
CA ASN A 287 -20.27 -8.02 23.03
C ASN A 287 -21.40 -9.02 23.31
N GLN A 288 -21.95 -9.65 22.26
CA GLN A 288 -22.92 -10.75 22.39
C GLN A 288 -22.35 -12.04 21.77
N PRO A 289 -22.50 -13.20 22.42
CA PRO A 289 -22.13 -14.49 21.85
C PRO A 289 -23.11 -14.84 20.73
N THR A 290 -22.59 -15.18 19.55
CA THR A 290 -23.38 -15.63 18.40
C THR A 290 -22.69 -16.80 17.70
N SER A 291 -23.41 -17.50 16.83
CA SER A 291 -22.81 -18.46 15.91
C SER A 291 -22.55 -17.78 14.56
N ALA A 292 -21.38 -17.95 13.95
CA ALA A 292 -21.08 -17.46 12.61
C ALA A 292 -21.76 -18.30 11.52
N SER A 293 -21.94 -19.60 11.78
CA SER A 293 -22.59 -20.57 10.91
C SER A 293 -23.27 -21.68 11.73
N GLU A 294 -23.98 -22.57 11.06
CA GLU A 294 -24.56 -23.79 11.65
C GLU A 294 -23.59 -25.00 11.59
N GLN A 295 -22.38 -24.79 11.07
CA GLN A 295 -21.35 -25.81 11.01
C GLN A 295 -20.56 -25.81 12.32
N PHE A 296 -20.23 -26.99 12.84
CA PHE A 296 -19.50 -27.15 14.10
C PHE A 296 -18.00 -26.88 13.91
N ASN A 297 -17.64 -25.64 13.55
CA ASN A 297 -16.26 -25.21 13.28
C ASN A 297 -15.53 -24.78 14.55
N ASN A 298 -16.24 -24.12 15.46
CA ASN A 298 -15.72 -23.64 16.74
C ASN A 298 -16.80 -23.80 17.82
N PRO A 299 -17.15 -25.05 18.19
CA PRO A 299 -18.34 -25.26 18.99
C PRO A 299 -18.15 -24.89 20.45
N ALA A 300 -19.12 -24.16 20.99
CA ALA A 300 -19.20 -23.80 22.40
C ALA A 300 -20.62 -24.03 22.91
N VAL A 301 -20.75 -24.27 24.20
CA VAL A 301 -22.03 -24.47 24.86
C VAL A 301 -22.15 -23.57 26.08
N GLN A 302 -23.31 -22.91 26.17
CA GLN A 302 -23.70 -22.16 27.35
C GLN A 302 -24.56 -23.05 28.24
N LEU A 303 -24.11 -23.24 29.47
CA LEU A 303 -24.77 -24.03 30.50
C LEU A 303 -25.23 -23.13 31.65
N LEU A 304 -26.36 -23.50 32.25
CA LEU A 304 -26.81 -22.98 33.53
C LEU A 304 -26.65 -24.08 34.57
N VAL A 305 -25.81 -23.85 35.57
CA VAL A 305 -25.49 -24.79 36.65
C VAL A 305 -26.11 -24.30 37.94
N GLU A 306 -27.00 -25.10 38.52
CA GLU A 306 -27.71 -24.80 39.77
C GLU A 306 -27.29 -25.79 40.86
N SER A 307 -26.92 -25.30 42.03
CA SER A 307 -26.70 -26.07 43.26
C SER A 307 -27.61 -25.52 44.38
N PRO A 308 -27.72 -26.16 45.56
CA PRO A 308 -28.49 -25.62 46.68
C PRO A 308 -28.03 -24.23 47.14
N THR A 309 -26.79 -23.85 46.84
CA THR A 309 -26.13 -22.64 47.34
C THR A 309 -25.71 -21.67 46.25
N SER A 310 -25.80 -22.05 44.97
CA SER A 310 -25.30 -21.22 43.87
C SER A 310 -26.06 -21.43 42.56
N ARG A 311 -26.05 -20.39 41.75
CA ARG A 311 -26.54 -20.39 40.38
C ARG A 311 -25.49 -19.74 39.49
N GLU A 312 -25.00 -20.48 38.51
CA GLU A 312 -23.86 -20.07 37.71
C GLU A 312 -24.14 -20.25 36.22
N ARG A 313 -23.57 -19.35 35.40
CA ARG A 313 -23.54 -19.47 33.94
C ARG A 313 -22.15 -19.85 33.49
N TRP A 314 -22.08 -20.90 32.68
CA TRP A 314 -20.81 -21.44 32.20
C TRP A 314 -20.79 -21.41 30.68
N PHE A 315 -19.69 -20.96 30.11
CA PHE A 315 -19.34 -21.22 28.72
C PHE A 315 -18.27 -22.29 28.70
N VAL A 316 -18.58 -23.42 28.07
CA VAL A 316 -17.66 -24.55 27.89
C VAL A 316 -17.34 -24.66 26.40
N PHE A 317 -16.06 -24.76 26.07
CA PHE A 317 -15.57 -24.78 24.69
C PHE A 317 -15.12 -26.20 24.34
N ALA A 318 -15.34 -26.62 23.10
CA ALA A 318 -14.87 -27.92 22.62
C ALA A 318 -13.34 -27.98 22.44
N GLN A 319 -12.71 -26.82 22.31
CA GLN A 319 -11.26 -26.72 22.16
C GLN A 319 -10.61 -26.91 23.55
N GLY A 320 -9.93 -28.04 23.75
CA GLY A 320 -9.40 -28.47 25.05
C GLY A 320 -8.40 -27.52 25.72
N ASP A 321 -7.84 -26.55 24.99
CA ASP A 321 -6.91 -25.55 25.53
C ASP A 321 -7.63 -24.36 26.21
N PHE A 322 -8.95 -24.24 26.07
CA PHE A 322 -9.73 -23.14 26.65
C PHE A 322 -10.49 -23.60 27.91
N PRO A 323 -10.12 -23.13 29.12
CA PRO A 323 -10.85 -23.46 30.32
C PRO A 323 -12.27 -22.85 30.29
N PRO A 324 -13.27 -23.49 30.91
CA PRO A 324 -14.62 -22.95 30.98
C PRO A 324 -14.67 -21.56 31.62
N VAL A 325 -15.43 -20.63 31.02
CA VAL A 325 -15.67 -19.30 31.60
C VAL A 325 -16.89 -19.38 32.51
N ARG A 326 -16.66 -19.18 33.81
CA ARG A 326 -17.68 -19.29 34.86
C ARG A 326 -18.11 -17.90 35.34
N THR A 327 -19.41 -17.66 35.40
CA THR A 327 -19.99 -16.42 35.96
C THR A 327 -21.02 -16.79 37.01
N VAL A 328 -20.77 -16.41 38.27
CA VAL A 328 -21.74 -16.58 39.36
C VAL A 328 -22.86 -15.57 39.17
N ILE A 329 -24.10 -16.06 39.06
CA ILE A 329 -25.31 -15.22 39.01
C ILE A 329 -25.78 -14.94 40.44
N GLU A 330 -25.85 -15.98 41.27
CA GLU A 330 -26.27 -15.90 42.67
C GLU A 330 -25.47 -16.91 43.51
N GLY A 331 -25.12 -16.55 44.75
CA GLY A 331 -24.42 -17.43 45.70
C GLY A 331 -22.89 -17.38 45.61
N GLU A 332 -22.23 -18.47 46.02
CA GLU A 332 -20.76 -18.65 45.97
C GLU A 332 -20.37 -19.71 44.93
N ALA A 333 -19.26 -19.50 44.23
CA ALA A 333 -18.80 -20.40 43.17
C ALA A 333 -18.45 -21.79 43.72
N ASN A 334 -18.91 -22.85 43.05
CA ASN A 334 -18.58 -24.21 43.45
C ASN A 334 -17.28 -24.71 42.76
N PRO A 335 -16.20 -25.00 43.51
CA PRO A 335 -14.93 -25.43 42.93
C PRO A 335 -14.90 -26.92 42.54
N ASP A 336 -15.82 -27.73 43.07
CA ASP A 336 -15.74 -29.20 43.01
C ASP A 336 -16.34 -29.79 41.72
N LEU A 337 -16.92 -28.95 40.86
CA LEU A 337 -17.44 -29.36 39.56
C LEU A 337 -16.48 -28.95 38.45
N ALA A 338 -16.16 -29.90 37.58
CA ALA A 338 -15.54 -29.68 36.28
C ALA A 338 -16.50 -30.16 35.18
N ILE A 339 -16.55 -29.41 34.08
CA ILE A 339 -17.36 -29.72 32.91
C ILE A 339 -16.47 -29.57 31.69
N ASP A 340 -16.27 -30.68 31.00
CA ASP A 340 -15.53 -30.75 29.76
C ASP A 340 -16.49 -31.00 28.60
N TYR A 341 -16.22 -30.37 27.46
CA TYR A 341 -16.98 -30.58 26.23
C TYR A 341 -16.05 -31.18 25.19
N GLU A 342 -16.33 -32.42 24.78
CA GLU A 342 -15.58 -33.10 23.73
C GLU A 342 -16.43 -33.19 22.46
N PHE A 343 -15.81 -32.88 21.33
CA PHE A 343 -16.43 -32.94 20.03
C PHE A 343 -15.44 -33.53 19.03
N VAL A 344 -15.97 -34.31 18.08
CA VAL A 344 -15.20 -34.86 16.95
C VAL A 344 -15.74 -34.18 15.70
N ALA A 345 -14.91 -33.42 14.99
CA ALA A 345 -15.34 -32.74 13.77
C ALA A 345 -15.98 -33.72 12.76
N PRO A 346 -17.09 -33.35 12.08
CA PRO A 346 -17.59 -34.16 10.98
C PRO A 346 -16.47 -34.24 9.94
N THR A 347 -15.97 -35.45 9.70
CA THR A 347 -14.93 -35.70 8.71
C THR A 347 -15.33 -35.12 7.37
N ALA A 348 -14.42 -34.42 6.69
CA ALA A 348 -14.58 -34.11 5.27
C ALA A 348 -15.05 -35.38 4.53
N ASN A 349 -15.95 -35.22 3.55
CA ASN A 349 -16.46 -36.37 2.79
C ASN A 349 -15.30 -37.19 2.19
N ASP A 350 -14.25 -36.48 1.80
CA ASP A 350 -13.00 -36.96 1.26
C ASP A 350 -11.84 -36.42 2.15
N PHE A 351 -11.10 -37.26 2.89
CA PHE A 351 -9.83 -36.87 3.55
C PHE A 351 -8.64 -37.86 3.37
N PHE A 352 -7.41 -37.37 3.58
CA PHE A 352 -6.16 -38.13 3.66
C PHE A 352 -5.35 -37.61 4.83
N HIS A 353 -5.28 -38.38 5.90
CA HIS A 353 -4.59 -38.02 7.13
C HIS A 353 -3.32 -38.83 7.27
N VAL A 354 -2.24 -38.14 7.63
CA VAL A 354 -1.00 -38.76 8.10
C VAL A 354 -1.09 -38.88 9.62
N ILE A 355 -0.94 -40.08 10.14
CA ILE A 355 -1.08 -40.37 11.56
C ILE A 355 0.30 -40.71 12.12
N VAL A 356 0.74 -39.95 13.11
CA VAL A 356 1.94 -40.23 13.90
C VAL A 356 1.55 -41.14 15.05
N GLY A 357 2.06 -42.37 15.06
CA GLY A 357 1.85 -43.33 16.13
C GLY A 357 2.54 -42.94 17.44
N PRO A 358 2.21 -43.61 18.56
CA PRO A 358 2.87 -43.38 19.85
C PRO A 358 4.38 -43.69 19.81
N ASP A 359 4.79 -44.59 18.92
CA ASP A 359 6.19 -44.97 18.69
C ASP A 359 6.88 -44.13 17.59
N GLN A 360 6.29 -43.01 17.16
CA GLN A 360 6.74 -42.13 16.05
C GLN A 360 6.66 -42.76 14.65
N ASP A 361 6.20 -44.00 14.53
CA ASP A 361 5.92 -44.62 13.24
C ASP A 361 4.76 -43.91 12.51
N LEU A 362 4.90 -43.77 11.19
CA LEU A 362 3.91 -43.08 10.36
C LEU A 362 2.92 -44.06 9.73
N TYR A 363 1.66 -43.68 9.78
CA TYR A 363 0.55 -44.35 9.14
C TYR A 363 -0.26 -43.35 8.32
N TYR A 364 -1.19 -43.87 7.51
CA TYR A 364 -2.19 -43.05 6.85
C TYR A 364 -3.59 -43.62 7.04
N SER A 365 -4.58 -42.74 6.98
CA SER A 365 -5.97 -43.10 6.73
C SER A 365 -6.54 -42.17 5.65
N ALA A 366 -7.32 -42.74 4.75
CA ALA A 366 -7.90 -42.02 3.63
C ALA A 366 -9.34 -42.46 3.41
N LYS A 367 -10.24 -41.50 3.23
CA LYS A 367 -11.64 -41.74 2.90
C LYS A 367 -11.95 -41.06 1.59
N SER A 368 -12.63 -41.76 0.69
CA SER A 368 -13.27 -41.13 -0.47
C SER A 368 -14.62 -41.79 -0.77
N SER A 369 -15.32 -41.27 -1.78
CA SER A 369 -16.48 -41.95 -2.39
C SER A 369 -16.23 -43.41 -2.79
N LYS A 370 -14.97 -43.86 -2.95
CA LYS A 370 -14.61 -45.25 -3.26
C LYS A 370 -14.47 -46.15 -2.04
N GLY A 371 -14.45 -45.58 -0.83
CA GLY A 371 -14.31 -46.30 0.43
C GLY A 371 -13.20 -45.73 1.32
N PHE A 372 -12.86 -46.49 2.36
CA PHE A 372 -11.83 -46.15 3.35
C PHE A 372 -10.59 -47.04 3.17
N LEU A 373 -9.41 -46.44 3.25
CA LEU A 373 -8.10 -47.08 3.15
C LEU A 373 -7.24 -46.65 4.34
N SER A 374 -6.43 -47.54 4.89
CA SER A 374 -5.46 -47.21 5.92
C SER A 374 -4.28 -48.19 5.90
N GLY A 375 -3.15 -47.78 6.46
CA GLY A 375 -1.96 -48.61 6.54
C GLY A 375 -0.72 -47.85 6.97
N PRO A 376 0.45 -48.53 7.05
CA PRO A 376 1.72 -47.85 7.28
C PRO A 376 2.07 -46.93 6.10
N LEU A 377 2.78 -45.84 6.40
CA LEU A 377 3.24 -44.86 5.43
C LEU A 377 4.75 -44.66 5.53
N ALA A 378 5.50 -45.26 4.60
CA ALA A 378 6.95 -45.12 4.51
C ALA A 378 7.36 -43.98 3.56
N ILE A 379 8.54 -43.40 3.76
CA ILE A 379 9.12 -42.42 2.83
C ILE A 379 9.29 -43.06 1.44
N GLY A 380 8.85 -42.35 0.40
CA GLY A 380 8.78 -42.79 -0.99
C GLY A 380 7.54 -43.62 -1.34
N GLN A 381 6.71 -43.99 -0.37
CA GLN A 381 5.46 -44.71 -0.61
C GLN A 381 4.41 -43.77 -1.21
N SER A 382 3.81 -44.19 -2.32
CA SER A 382 2.71 -43.46 -2.97
C SER A 382 1.38 -44.15 -2.69
N VAL A 383 0.36 -43.35 -2.35
CA VAL A 383 -0.99 -43.81 -2.03
C VAL A 383 -2.00 -43.04 -2.89
N THR A 384 -2.98 -43.77 -3.43
CA THR A 384 -4.08 -43.19 -4.21
C THR A 384 -5.34 -43.12 -3.32
N PRO A 385 -5.70 -41.95 -2.75
CA PRO A 385 -6.84 -41.81 -1.82
C PRO A 385 -8.21 -42.08 -2.48
N GLY A 386 -8.28 -41.99 -3.81
CA GLY A 386 -9.46 -42.37 -4.59
C GLY A 386 -10.27 -41.20 -5.16
N TRP A 387 -10.01 -39.97 -4.73
CA TRP A 387 -10.56 -38.75 -5.33
C TRP A 387 -9.66 -38.20 -6.45
N ALA A 388 -10.26 -37.57 -7.46
CA ALA A 388 -9.63 -36.71 -8.48
C ALA A 388 -8.20 -37.12 -8.96
N ASP A 389 -7.95 -38.41 -9.19
CA ASP A 389 -6.70 -39.00 -9.73
C ASP A 389 -5.38 -38.71 -9.00
N PHE A 390 -5.40 -38.15 -7.79
CA PHE A 390 -4.18 -37.84 -7.06
C PHE A 390 -3.40 -39.09 -6.64
N GLN A 391 -2.08 -39.02 -6.80
CA GLN A 391 -1.10 -39.88 -6.14
C GLN A 391 -0.37 -39.05 -5.08
N ILE A 392 -0.52 -39.44 -3.81
CA ILE A 392 0.10 -38.75 -2.68
C ILE A 392 1.31 -39.56 -2.24
N THR A 393 2.49 -38.95 -2.29
CA THR A 393 3.75 -39.59 -1.94
C THR A 393 4.36 -38.89 -0.72
N LEU A 394 4.69 -39.65 0.32
CA LEU A 394 5.49 -39.13 1.44
C LEU A 394 6.94 -38.96 0.98
N THR A 395 7.46 -37.75 0.97
CA THR A 395 8.82 -37.46 0.48
C THR A 395 9.81 -37.18 1.61
N GLU A 396 9.33 -36.62 2.72
CA GLU A 396 10.16 -36.28 3.88
C GLU A 396 9.36 -36.41 5.18
N SER A 397 10.04 -36.75 6.28
CA SER A 397 9.48 -36.77 7.64
C SER A 397 10.52 -36.23 8.63
N LEU A 398 10.09 -35.32 9.48
CA LEU A 398 10.89 -34.64 10.49
C LEU A 398 10.25 -34.87 11.87
N ALA A 399 11.01 -35.39 12.84
CA ALA A 399 10.50 -35.64 14.19
C ALA A 399 10.50 -34.38 15.07
N GLN A 400 11.47 -33.48 14.85
CA GLN A 400 11.67 -32.25 15.62
C GLN A 400 11.64 -31.04 14.69
N ALA A 401 10.52 -30.88 13.99
CA ALA A 401 10.37 -29.87 12.97
C ALA A 401 10.26 -28.46 13.58
N GLN A 402 11.02 -27.52 13.02
CA GLN A 402 10.87 -26.09 13.30
C GLN A 402 10.45 -25.37 12.02
N LEU A 403 9.48 -24.47 12.14
CA LEU A 403 9.01 -23.67 11.02
C LEU A 403 10.08 -22.64 10.62
N GLN A 404 10.59 -22.75 9.40
CA GLN A 404 11.42 -21.73 8.78
C GLN A 404 10.61 -21.00 7.70
N ARG A 405 10.60 -19.68 7.78
CA ARG A 405 9.96 -18.81 6.77
C ARG A 405 11.06 -18.21 5.92
N ASP A 406 11.06 -18.57 4.64
CA ASP A 406 12.00 -18.01 3.69
C ASP A 406 11.25 -17.06 2.74
N ILE A 407 11.97 -16.06 2.24
CA ILE A 407 11.47 -15.20 1.16
C ILE A 407 12.24 -15.61 -0.08
N VAL A 408 11.51 -16.04 -1.11
CA VAL A 408 12.09 -16.51 -2.36
C VAL A 408 11.52 -15.70 -3.51
N SER A 409 12.39 -15.34 -4.46
CA SER A 409 11.97 -14.69 -5.71
C SER A 409 11.26 -15.70 -6.60
N VAL A 410 10.10 -15.32 -7.14
CA VAL A 410 9.36 -16.14 -8.10
C VAL A 410 9.58 -15.57 -9.49
N GLU A 411 10.23 -16.34 -10.35
CA GLU A 411 10.47 -15.95 -11.76
C GLU A 411 9.22 -16.15 -12.63
N ASP A 412 8.34 -17.08 -12.26
CA ASP A 412 7.07 -17.33 -12.95
C ASP A 412 5.95 -16.41 -12.44
N GLY A 413 5.43 -15.54 -13.31
CA GLY A 413 4.35 -14.58 -13.02
C GLY A 413 2.97 -15.19 -12.74
N SER A 414 2.89 -16.47 -12.37
CA SER A 414 1.66 -17.17 -12.01
C SER A 414 1.24 -16.95 -10.55
N LEU A 415 2.15 -16.45 -9.71
CA LEU A 415 1.92 -16.16 -8.29
C LEU A 415 2.11 -14.66 -8.03
N GLU A 416 1.11 -14.01 -7.42
CA GLU A 416 1.22 -12.63 -6.92
C GLU A 416 2.07 -12.61 -5.62
N GLY A 417 3.22 -11.97 -5.68
CA GLY A 417 4.14 -11.72 -4.58
C GLY A 417 4.31 -10.23 -4.29
N GLN A 418 5.30 -9.90 -3.46
CA GLN A 418 5.58 -8.51 -3.03
C GLN A 418 7.03 -8.14 -3.37
N PRO A 419 7.32 -6.87 -3.69
CA PRO A 419 8.68 -6.42 -3.90
C PRO A 419 9.54 -6.61 -2.64
N ALA A 420 10.81 -6.97 -2.81
CA ALA A 420 11.75 -7.06 -1.70
C ALA A 420 13.20 -6.79 -2.14
N LEU A 421 14.01 -6.28 -1.21
CA LEU A 421 15.45 -6.11 -1.37
C LEU A 421 16.21 -7.23 -0.67
N GLN A 422 17.17 -7.84 -1.37
CA GLN A 422 18.14 -8.73 -0.74
C GLN A 422 19.32 -7.89 -0.24
N VAL A 423 19.64 -8.01 1.03
CA VAL A 423 20.70 -7.25 1.71
C VAL A 423 21.66 -8.17 2.43
N ARG A 424 22.87 -7.66 2.68
CA ARG A 424 23.91 -8.29 3.48
C ARG A 424 24.45 -7.29 4.50
N THR A 425 24.58 -7.73 5.73
CA THR A 425 25.20 -6.95 6.81
C THR A 425 26.73 -6.96 6.69
N ALA A 426 27.40 -6.10 7.45
CA ALA A 426 28.86 -6.08 7.52
C ALA A 426 29.47 -7.39 8.04
N ALA A 427 28.75 -8.15 8.87
CA ALA A 427 29.19 -9.46 9.36
C ALA A 427 28.94 -10.60 8.37
N GLY A 428 28.23 -10.32 7.26
CA GLY A 428 27.95 -11.29 6.21
C GLY A 428 26.58 -11.98 6.30
N THR A 429 25.70 -11.56 7.21
CA THR A 429 24.33 -12.10 7.32
C THR A 429 23.48 -11.57 6.17
N GLU A 430 22.88 -12.46 5.39
CA GLU A 430 21.98 -12.10 4.30
C GLU A 430 20.51 -12.16 4.75
N ALA A 431 19.72 -11.19 4.30
CA ALA A 431 18.29 -11.12 4.59
C ALA A 431 17.51 -10.51 3.42
N TRP A 432 16.23 -10.83 3.35
CA TRP A 432 15.29 -10.15 2.46
C TRP A 432 14.49 -9.11 3.25
N LEU A 433 14.39 -7.90 2.72
CA LEU A 433 13.59 -6.80 3.23
C LEU A 433 12.33 -6.65 2.36
N PRO A 434 11.17 -7.18 2.76
CA PRO A 434 9.93 -6.98 2.02
C PRO A 434 9.51 -5.51 2.06
N TRP A 435 8.91 -5.06 0.97
CA TRP A 435 8.38 -3.71 0.86
C TRP A 435 7.38 -3.39 1.98
N GLY A 436 7.64 -2.27 2.68
CA GLY A 436 6.80 -1.72 3.73
C GLY A 436 6.77 -2.53 5.03
N LYS A 437 7.62 -3.56 5.19
CA LYS A 437 7.65 -4.40 6.40
C LYS A 437 9.04 -4.37 7.05
N PRO A 438 9.14 -3.92 8.32
CA PRO A 438 10.41 -4.02 9.04
C PRO A 438 10.75 -5.50 9.26
N THR A 439 12.04 -5.81 9.13
CA THR A 439 12.61 -7.16 9.24
C THR A 439 13.72 -7.12 10.28
N VAL A 440 13.66 -8.05 11.23
CA VAL A 440 14.74 -8.27 12.20
C VAL A 440 15.81 -9.14 11.53
N ILE A 441 17.06 -8.70 11.59
CA ILE A 441 18.23 -9.42 11.10
C ILE A 441 19.06 -9.77 12.33
N ASP A 442 19.18 -11.07 12.60
CA ASP A 442 20.01 -11.60 13.69
C ASP A 442 21.49 -11.57 13.26
N ASP A 443 22.15 -10.44 13.48
CA ASP A 443 23.57 -10.25 13.17
C ASP A 443 24.45 -10.67 14.36
N PRO A 444 25.65 -11.24 14.14
CA PRO A 444 26.61 -11.51 15.22
C PRO A 444 26.95 -10.30 16.10
N ALA A 445 26.83 -9.07 15.59
CA ALA A 445 27.04 -7.84 16.36
C ALA A 445 25.82 -7.40 17.19
N GLY A 446 24.67 -8.05 17.03
CA GLY A 446 23.40 -7.75 17.70
C GLY A 446 22.22 -7.70 16.72
N GLU A 447 21.01 -7.75 17.23
CA GLU A 447 19.79 -7.68 16.40
C GLU A 447 19.67 -6.30 15.72
N ILE A 448 19.55 -6.31 14.40
CA ILE A 448 19.36 -5.11 13.57
C ILE A 448 17.93 -5.11 13.05
N LEU A 449 17.23 -3.97 13.11
CA LEU A 449 15.92 -3.83 12.46
C LEU A 449 16.09 -3.05 11.15
N ALA A 450 15.78 -3.68 10.02
CA ALA A 450 15.91 -3.06 8.71
C ALA A 450 14.57 -3.04 7.96
N ALA A 451 14.28 -1.96 7.23
CA ALA A 451 13.04 -1.79 6.48
C ALA A 451 13.31 -1.20 5.09
N PHE A 452 12.69 -1.78 4.07
CA PHE A 452 12.61 -1.22 2.72
C PHE A 452 11.25 -0.57 2.54
N SER A 453 11.19 0.76 2.42
CA SER A 453 9.94 1.51 2.51
C SER A 453 9.98 2.79 1.66
N PRO A 454 8.82 3.39 1.32
CA PRO A 454 8.83 4.66 0.61
C PRO A 454 9.37 5.79 1.48
N LYS A 455 9.97 6.81 0.86
CA LYS A 455 10.40 8.02 1.56
C LYS A 455 9.19 8.75 2.16
N LEU A 456 9.17 8.88 3.48
CA LEU A 456 8.12 9.61 4.21
C LEU A 456 8.66 10.95 4.69
N LEU A 457 7.87 12.01 4.52
CA LEU A 457 8.15 13.34 5.04
C LEU A 457 7.03 13.74 6.01
N GLN A 458 7.41 14.13 7.22
CA GLN A 458 6.45 14.62 8.22
C GLN A 458 6.06 16.06 7.94
N LEU A 459 4.76 16.32 7.91
CA LEU A 459 4.15 17.63 7.79
C LEU A 459 4.09 18.32 9.16
N PRO A 460 4.07 19.66 9.19
CA PRO A 460 3.88 20.41 10.44
C PRO A 460 2.42 20.40 10.95
N PHE A 461 1.51 19.70 10.26
CA PHE A 461 0.09 19.56 10.61
C PHE A 461 -0.40 18.19 10.16
N ALA A 462 -1.45 17.68 10.82
CA ALA A 462 -2.12 16.45 10.44
C ALA A 462 -3.37 16.73 9.61
N VAL A 463 -3.74 15.82 8.73
CA VAL A 463 -4.97 15.88 7.94
C VAL A 463 -5.79 14.63 8.20
N LYS A 464 -7.06 14.81 8.53
CA LYS A 464 -8.03 13.73 8.64
C LYS A 464 -9.04 13.82 7.50
N LEU A 465 -9.45 12.68 6.94
CA LEU A 465 -10.61 12.60 6.06
C LEU A 465 -11.84 12.41 6.95
N ASP A 466 -12.77 13.36 6.89
CA ASP A 466 -14.04 13.23 7.59
C ASP A 466 -15.08 12.52 6.71
N ASP A 467 -15.08 12.81 5.40
CA ASP A 467 -15.99 12.20 4.44
C ASP A 467 -15.43 12.24 3.01
N PHE A 468 -15.86 11.30 2.16
CA PHE A 468 -15.51 11.25 0.75
C PHE A 468 -16.78 11.09 -0.09
N ILE A 469 -17.09 12.13 -0.87
CA ILE A 469 -18.35 12.27 -1.61
C ILE A 469 -18.06 12.04 -3.09
N VAL A 470 -18.82 11.16 -3.74
CA VAL A 470 -18.75 10.89 -5.18
C VAL A 470 -20.10 11.23 -5.81
N ASP A 471 -20.12 12.28 -6.63
CA ASP A 471 -21.28 12.67 -7.43
C ASP A 471 -21.28 11.90 -8.75
N ARG A 472 -22.44 11.43 -9.18
CA ARG A 472 -22.63 10.71 -10.46
C ARG A 472 -23.47 11.54 -11.43
N ASN A 473 -23.27 11.31 -12.72
CA ASN A 473 -24.08 11.96 -13.75
C ASN A 473 -25.54 11.47 -13.67
N GLU A 474 -26.48 12.38 -13.86
CA GLU A 474 -27.90 12.03 -13.89
C GLU A 474 -28.17 10.96 -14.97
N GLY A 475 -28.75 9.83 -14.56
CA GLY A 475 -29.06 8.71 -15.45
C GLY A 475 -27.89 7.82 -15.85
N SER A 476 -26.72 7.93 -15.20
CA SER A 476 -25.56 7.07 -15.45
C SER A 476 -24.79 6.76 -14.17
N GLU A 477 -24.16 5.59 -14.11
CA GLU A 477 -23.21 5.24 -13.05
C GLU A 477 -21.84 5.94 -13.23
N SER A 478 -21.66 6.77 -14.25
CA SER A 478 -20.41 7.52 -14.46
C SER A 478 -20.22 8.61 -13.41
N VAL A 479 -18.98 8.70 -12.91
CA VAL A 479 -18.58 9.68 -11.90
C VAL A 479 -18.48 11.07 -12.53
N ALA A 480 -19.18 12.04 -11.93
CA ALA A 480 -19.18 13.44 -12.32
C ALA A 480 -18.12 14.24 -11.55
N MET A 481 -18.02 14.01 -10.24
CA MET A 481 -17.10 14.71 -9.34
C MET A 481 -16.81 13.84 -8.13
N TRP A 482 -15.65 14.01 -7.51
CA TRP A 482 -15.40 13.54 -6.16
C TRP A 482 -14.78 14.62 -5.29
N THR A 483 -15.16 14.61 -4.01
CA THR A 483 -14.81 15.61 -3.01
C THR A 483 -14.35 14.94 -1.72
N SER A 484 -13.15 15.31 -1.26
CA SER A 484 -12.72 15.02 0.11
C SER A 484 -13.12 16.15 1.04
N VAL A 485 -13.88 15.81 2.08
CA VAL A 485 -14.08 16.68 3.24
C VAL A 485 -12.97 16.35 4.23
N ILE A 486 -12.06 17.28 4.44
CA ILE A 486 -10.89 17.09 5.29
C ILE A 486 -10.86 18.05 6.46
N ARG A 487 -10.24 17.62 7.54
CA ARG A 487 -9.91 18.46 8.70
C ARG A 487 -8.40 18.55 8.83
N ILE A 488 -7.88 19.77 8.81
CA ILE A 488 -6.48 20.07 9.05
C ILE A 488 -6.32 20.43 10.52
N ILE A 489 -5.40 19.76 11.21
CA ILE A 489 -5.14 19.86 12.63
C ILE A 489 -3.67 20.26 12.81
N ASP A 490 -3.44 21.49 13.27
CA ASP A 490 -2.11 21.99 13.59
C ASP A 490 -2.03 22.18 15.11
N ALA A 491 -1.33 21.25 15.77
CA ALA A 491 -1.15 21.28 17.21
C ALA A 491 -0.24 22.43 17.67
N ALA A 492 0.70 22.87 16.83
CA ALA A 492 1.63 23.95 17.17
C ALA A 492 0.95 25.32 17.09
N ALA A 493 0.02 25.49 16.15
CA ALA A 493 -0.79 26.70 16.00
C ALA A 493 -2.12 26.66 16.78
N GLU A 494 -2.39 25.58 17.52
CA GLU A 494 -3.66 25.31 18.20
C GLU A 494 -4.88 25.54 17.29
N SER A 495 -4.77 25.13 16.02
CA SER A 495 -5.78 25.43 15.01
C SER A 495 -6.35 24.18 14.36
N ILE A 496 -7.67 24.19 14.18
CA ILE A 496 -8.41 23.15 13.45
C ILE A 496 -9.17 23.86 12.33
N SER A 497 -9.04 23.36 11.10
CA SER A 497 -9.75 23.94 9.96
C SER A 497 -10.34 22.87 9.05
N ASP A 498 -11.65 22.95 8.85
CA ASP A 498 -12.38 22.09 7.92
C ASP A 498 -12.28 22.64 6.50
N ARG A 499 -11.99 21.78 5.53
CA ARG A 499 -11.79 22.12 4.11
C ARG A 499 -12.47 21.09 3.22
N LYS A 500 -12.81 21.52 2.01
CA LYS A 500 -13.23 20.62 0.92
C LYS A 500 -12.19 20.68 -0.19
N VAL A 501 -11.77 19.53 -0.69
CA VAL A 501 -10.83 19.41 -1.80
C VAL A 501 -11.49 18.53 -2.86
N TRP A 502 -11.75 19.10 -4.03
CA TRP A 502 -12.39 18.39 -5.14
C TRP A 502 -11.63 18.65 -6.45
N MET A 503 -12.07 18.00 -7.53
CA MET A 503 -11.40 18.08 -8.83
C MET A 503 -11.16 19.53 -9.26
N ASN A 504 -9.91 19.84 -9.58
CA ASN A 504 -9.43 21.17 -9.99
C ASN A 504 -9.59 22.29 -8.94
N HIS A 505 -9.94 21.96 -7.70
CA HIS A 505 -10.15 22.92 -6.62
C HIS A 505 -9.32 22.53 -5.38
N PRO A 506 -8.01 22.89 -5.38
CA PRO A 506 -7.13 22.67 -4.26
C PRO A 506 -7.42 23.64 -3.11
N THR A 507 -6.93 23.30 -1.91
CA THR A 507 -6.90 24.19 -0.74
C THR A 507 -5.46 24.54 -0.36
N TRP A 508 -5.28 25.64 0.37
CA TRP A 508 -3.98 26.10 0.85
C TRP A 508 -3.97 26.24 2.37
N TYR A 509 -2.84 25.87 2.99
CA TYR A 509 -2.62 25.97 4.43
C TYR A 509 -1.13 26.22 4.71
N HIS A 510 -0.79 27.36 5.34
CA HIS A 510 0.60 27.77 5.67
C HIS A 510 1.64 27.53 4.55
N GLY A 511 1.28 27.86 3.30
CA GLY A 511 2.17 27.70 2.13
C GLY A 511 2.17 26.30 1.50
N TRP A 512 1.45 25.34 2.09
CA TRP A 512 1.17 24.04 1.50
C TRP A 512 -0.11 24.08 0.68
N LYS A 513 -0.08 23.45 -0.49
CA LYS A 513 -1.22 23.24 -1.37
C LYS A 513 -1.63 21.76 -1.27
N LEU A 514 -2.90 21.50 -1.00
CA LEU A 514 -3.47 20.17 -0.99
C LEU A 514 -4.45 20.07 -2.16
N ALA A 515 -4.25 19.11 -3.04
CA ALA A 515 -5.07 18.88 -4.23
C ALA A 515 -5.55 17.43 -4.27
N GLN A 516 -6.69 17.19 -4.92
CA GLN A 516 -7.15 15.83 -5.22
C GLN A 516 -6.18 15.13 -6.17
N ALA A 517 -5.77 13.91 -5.85
CA ALA A 517 -4.86 13.13 -6.68
C ALA A 517 -5.48 11.83 -7.18
N SER A 518 -6.00 11.01 -6.27
CA SER A 518 -6.66 9.74 -6.63
C SER A 518 -7.60 9.25 -5.52
N TRP A 519 -8.42 8.26 -5.87
CA TRP A 519 -9.35 7.58 -4.97
C TRP A 519 -9.55 6.13 -5.39
N ASN A 520 -10.15 5.31 -4.53
CA ASN A 520 -10.42 3.89 -4.80
C ASN A 520 -11.94 3.65 -4.96
N PRO A 521 -12.42 3.24 -6.15
CA PRO A 521 -13.82 2.89 -6.35
C PRO A 521 -14.36 1.75 -5.49
N GLY A 522 -13.50 0.82 -5.07
CA GLY A 522 -13.85 -0.29 -4.18
C GLY A 522 -13.82 0.07 -2.69
N ASP A 523 -13.28 1.24 -2.33
CA ASP A 523 -13.15 1.68 -0.95
C ASP A 523 -13.30 3.21 -0.85
N LEU A 524 -14.52 3.66 -0.54
CA LEU A 524 -14.85 5.07 -0.35
C LEU A 524 -14.38 5.62 1.00
N SER A 525 -13.79 4.79 1.87
CA SER A 525 -13.24 5.27 3.14
C SER A 525 -11.88 5.95 2.97
N GLN A 526 -11.30 5.97 1.76
CA GLN A 526 -9.98 6.53 1.50
C GLN A 526 -9.94 7.58 0.39
N SER A 527 -9.01 8.52 0.52
CA SER A 527 -8.63 9.44 -0.54
C SER A 527 -7.15 9.77 -0.50
N THR A 528 -6.55 9.95 -1.67
CA THR A 528 -5.16 10.39 -1.79
C THR A 528 -5.10 11.84 -2.23
N LEU A 529 -4.46 12.66 -1.41
CA LEU A 529 -4.23 14.08 -1.69
C LEU A 529 -2.79 14.31 -2.13
N GLN A 530 -2.59 15.08 -3.19
CA GLN A 530 -1.27 15.60 -3.56
C GLN A 530 -0.98 16.81 -2.68
N VAL A 531 0.13 16.77 -1.96
CA VAL A 531 0.61 17.83 -1.08
C VAL A 531 1.85 18.44 -1.69
N LYS A 532 1.81 19.75 -1.92
CA LYS A 532 2.91 20.49 -2.53
C LYS A 532 3.24 21.75 -1.76
N ARG A 533 4.52 22.06 -1.59
CA ARG A 533 4.98 23.34 -1.05
C ARG A 533 6.11 23.89 -1.89
N GLU A 534 5.97 25.16 -2.24
CA GLU A 534 7.01 25.95 -2.87
C GLU A 534 7.26 27.20 -2.01
N PRO A 535 8.52 27.64 -1.83
CA PRO A 535 8.78 28.91 -1.17
C PRO A 535 8.13 30.06 -1.92
N ALA A 536 7.54 31.02 -1.19
CA ALA A 536 6.84 32.15 -1.81
C ALA A 536 7.70 32.96 -2.79
N TRP A 537 9.01 33.05 -2.56
CA TRP A 537 9.94 33.72 -3.46
C TRP A 537 10.12 32.98 -4.80
N VAL A 538 10.01 31.65 -4.82
CA VAL A 538 10.08 30.83 -6.04
C VAL A 538 8.81 31.05 -6.87
N THR A 539 7.64 31.00 -6.22
CA THR A 539 6.37 31.32 -6.87
C THR A 539 6.38 32.76 -7.40
N ALA A 540 6.88 33.73 -6.63
CA ALA A 540 7.01 35.11 -7.11
C ALA A 540 7.91 35.20 -8.35
N LEU A 541 8.99 34.40 -8.42
CA LEU A 541 9.90 34.36 -9.56
C LEU A 541 9.21 33.85 -10.83
N THR A 542 8.43 32.77 -10.76
CA THR A 542 7.72 32.21 -11.93
C THR A 542 6.59 33.15 -12.41
N TRP A 543 5.90 33.81 -11.50
CA TRP A 543 4.88 34.81 -11.82
C TRP A 543 5.49 36.07 -12.44
N LEU A 544 6.60 36.56 -11.88
CA LEU A 544 7.35 37.70 -12.44
C LEU A 544 7.86 37.38 -13.84
N GLY A 545 8.46 36.20 -14.04
CA GLY A 545 8.92 35.76 -15.36
C GLY A 545 7.80 35.73 -16.39
N SER A 546 6.65 35.14 -16.03
CA SER A 546 5.45 35.11 -16.89
C SER A 546 4.95 36.51 -17.23
N ALA A 547 4.86 37.41 -16.24
CA ALA A 547 4.45 38.79 -16.43
C ALA A 547 5.42 39.56 -17.35
N LEU A 548 6.73 39.34 -17.23
CA LEU A 548 7.74 39.93 -18.10
C LEU A 548 7.65 39.42 -19.54
N VAL A 549 7.36 38.14 -19.75
CA VAL A 549 7.13 37.56 -21.08
C VAL A 549 5.93 38.22 -21.74
N ILE A 550 4.77 38.21 -21.07
CA ILE A 550 3.52 38.76 -21.59
C ILE A 550 3.64 40.26 -21.83
N GLY A 551 4.16 41.00 -20.83
CA GLY A 551 4.40 42.44 -20.93
C GLY A 551 5.40 42.79 -22.03
N GLY A 552 6.48 42.01 -22.17
CA GLY A 552 7.47 42.18 -23.22
C GLY A 552 6.89 42.00 -24.62
N ILE A 553 6.08 40.95 -24.83
CA ILE A 553 5.38 40.71 -26.09
C ILE A 553 4.40 41.86 -26.38
N ALA A 554 3.61 42.28 -25.38
CA ALA A 554 2.67 43.38 -25.54
C ALA A 554 3.37 44.70 -25.92
N VAL A 555 4.46 45.05 -25.23
CA VAL A 555 5.26 46.23 -25.54
C VAL A 555 5.88 46.14 -26.94
N MET A 556 6.32 44.94 -27.36
CA MET A 556 6.92 44.72 -28.67
C MET A 556 5.93 44.98 -29.82
N PHE A 557 4.70 44.48 -29.71
CA PHE A 557 3.69 44.58 -30.78
C PHE A 557 2.83 45.85 -30.71
N TYR A 558 2.36 46.24 -29.53
CA TYR A 558 1.44 47.37 -29.35
C TYR A 558 2.14 48.68 -29.00
N GLY A 559 3.33 48.61 -28.38
CA GLY A 559 4.09 49.81 -28.00
C GLY A 559 4.39 50.79 -29.15
N PRO A 560 4.73 50.35 -30.38
CA PRO A 560 4.91 51.27 -31.51
C PRO A 560 3.64 52.08 -31.84
N ALA A 561 2.46 51.45 -31.77
CA ALA A 561 1.19 52.11 -32.06
C ALA A 561 0.82 53.12 -30.96
N VAL A 562 1.05 52.76 -29.70
CA VAL A 562 0.83 53.64 -28.54
C VAL A 562 1.74 54.87 -28.60
N MET A 563 3.04 54.70 -28.87
CA MET A 563 3.96 55.84 -29.00
C MET A 563 3.59 56.77 -30.16
N LYS A 564 3.09 56.23 -31.29
CA LYS A 564 2.65 57.05 -32.42
C LYS A 564 1.46 57.92 -32.04
N LYS A 565 0.47 57.37 -31.31
CA LYS A 565 -0.67 58.14 -30.79
C LYS A 565 -0.22 59.20 -29.78
N LEU A 566 0.67 58.87 -28.85
CA LEU A 566 1.18 59.82 -27.86
C LEU A 566 1.94 60.99 -28.51
N LYS A 567 2.74 60.73 -29.55
CA LYS A 567 3.42 61.79 -30.32
C LYS A 567 2.48 62.67 -31.13
N GLN A 568 1.34 62.14 -31.58
CA GLN A 568 0.32 62.93 -32.30
C GLN A 568 -0.46 63.85 -31.35
N VAL A 569 -0.59 63.47 -30.07
CA VAL A 569 -1.26 64.30 -29.04
C VAL A 569 -0.34 65.40 -28.49
N SER A 570 0.98 65.26 -28.64
CA SER A 570 1.98 66.19 -28.06
C SER A 570 2.52 67.25 -29.03
N ILE A 571 1.91 67.46 -30.21
CA ILE A 571 2.26 68.60 -31.09
C ILE A 571 1.47 69.83 -30.59
N PRO A 572 2.11 70.89 -30.08
CA PRO A 572 1.40 72.09 -29.66
C PRO A 572 0.97 72.91 -30.89
N VAL A 573 -0.29 73.37 -30.86
CA VAL A 573 -0.79 74.45 -31.72
C VAL A 573 -0.07 75.73 -31.31
N GLY A 574 0.74 76.31 -32.19
CA GLY A 574 1.39 77.59 -31.93
C GLY A 574 2.54 77.89 -32.88
N GLU A 575 2.24 78.21 -34.14
CA GLU A 575 3.06 79.05 -35.02
C GLU A 575 2.26 79.38 -36.30
N GLU A 576 1.24 80.24 -36.17
CA GLU A 576 0.65 80.99 -37.29
C GLU A 576 0.12 82.32 -36.73
N GLN A 577 1.01 83.28 -36.46
CA GLN A 577 0.69 84.71 -36.35
C GLN A 577 1.97 85.54 -36.25
N GLU A 578 2.57 85.88 -37.39
CA GLU A 578 3.31 87.14 -37.58
C GLU A 578 3.64 87.34 -39.07
N ALA A 579 2.73 87.98 -39.80
CA ALA A 579 3.02 88.80 -40.98
C ALA A 579 1.73 89.49 -41.45
N GLU A 580 1.27 90.49 -40.71
CA GLU A 580 0.33 91.47 -41.22
C GLU A 580 1.02 92.84 -41.25
N SER A 581 1.37 93.31 -42.44
CA SER A 581 1.39 94.75 -42.72
C SER A 581 0.92 94.97 -44.16
N SER A 582 -0.28 95.54 -44.24
CA SER A 582 -0.99 95.99 -45.44
C SER A 582 -0.29 97.23 -46.06
N PRO A 583 -0.58 97.65 -47.31
CA PRO A 583 -1.80 98.44 -47.50
C PRO A 583 -2.57 98.26 -48.82
N LEU A 584 -3.89 98.23 -48.64
CA LEU A 584 -4.99 98.88 -49.38
C LEU A 584 -5.39 98.47 -50.81
N PRO A 585 -6.71 98.55 -51.13
CA PRO A 585 -7.32 97.93 -52.29
C PRO A 585 -7.53 98.92 -53.44
N ASN A 586 -7.65 98.39 -54.67
CA ASN A 586 -8.30 99.10 -55.75
C ASN A 586 -9.29 98.19 -56.48
N THR A 587 -10.52 98.67 -56.50
CA THR A 587 -11.71 98.22 -57.22
C THR A 587 -11.56 98.25 -58.74
N SER A 588 -12.09 97.24 -59.44
CA SER A 588 -12.98 97.44 -60.60
C SER A 588 -13.58 96.12 -61.09
N ALA A 589 -14.88 96.18 -61.40
CA ALA A 589 -15.80 95.14 -61.81
C ALA A 589 -15.69 94.72 -63.29
N SER A 590 -16.18 93.51 -63.60
CA SER A 590 -17.04 93.16 -64.76
C SER A 590 -17.29 91.63 -64.75
N LEU A 591 -18.48 91.14 -64.40
CA LEU A 591 -19.64 90.88 -65.28
C LEU A 591 -19.53 89.62 -66.17
N LEU A 592 -20.48 88.71 -65.90
CA LEU A 592 -21.36 87.96 -66.83
C LEU A 592 -20.93 86.63 -67.46
N GLY A 593 -21.85 85.68 -67.29
CA GLY A 593 -22.25 84.63 -68.25
C GLY A 593 -21.46 83.34 -68.13
N SER A 594 -22.00 82.13 -68.25
CA SER A 594 -23.34 81.56 -68.45
C SER A 594 -23.11 80.04 -68.56
N THR A 595 -24.11 79.22 -68.22
CA THR A 595 -24.46 77.87 -68.76
C THR A 595 -23.43 77.24 -69.73
N GLU A 596 -22.92 76.02 -69.56
CA GLU A 596 -23.52 74.70 -69.30
C GLU A 596 -22.53 73.79 -68.55
#